data_AF-A0A6C0ITJ7-F1
#
_entry.id   AF-A0A6C0ITJ7-F1
#
_cell.length_a   1.000
_cell.length_b   1.000
_cell.length_c   1.000
_cell.angle_alpha   90.00
_cell.angle_beta   90.00
_cell.angle_gamma   90.00
#
_symmetry.space_group_name_H-M   'P 1'
#
loop_
_entity.id
_entity.type
_entity.pdbx_description
1 polymer ?
#
loop_
_entity_poly.entity_id
_entity_poly.type
_entity_poly.pdbx_seq_one_letter_code
_entity_poly.pdbx_strand_id
1 'polypeptide(L)'
;MPISTTTPVYKRSGFAWSTPECLRLQREYQLLELSIDEISKRHQRSPTAIALRLVKEYYAADCQPDIKKYLDNISQKKSKKDNISLRITESSDDDNCSEYVDDEKSDSSSDNESSMWDDDNSTQSTSASEIANLKGQVSDLNGKIDSILEMLRRSNGGSVIGMY
;
A
#
# COMPACT_ATOMS: atom_id res chain seq x y z
N MET A 1 13.35 -40.47 -10.40
CA MET A 1 12.94 -39.88 -9.12
C MET A 1 11.66 -39.08 -9.36
N PRO A 2 10.48 -39.51 -8.93
CA PRO A 2 9.28 -38.68 -9.02
C PRO A 2 9.34 -37.57 -7.97
N ILE A 3 9.23 -36.32 -8.41
CA ILE A 3 9.05 -35.16 -7.54
C ILE A 3 7.61 -35.16 -7.01
N SER A 4 7.43 -35.52 -5.74
CA SER A 4 6.15 -35.34 -5.05
C SER A 4 5.88 -33.85 -4.87
N THR A 5 5.09 -33.25 -5.75
CA THR A 5 4.60 -31.88 -5.59
C THR A 5 3.51 -31.86 -4.52
N THR A 6 3.89 -31.91 -3.24
CA THR A 6 2.97 -31.66 -2.13
C THR A 6 2.61 -30.19 -2.15
N THR A 7 1.43 -29.85 -2.64
CA THR A 7 0.88 -28.51 -2.56
C THR A 7 0.74 -28.13 -1.09
N PRO A 8 1.39 -27.05 -0.62
CA PRO A 8 1.26 -26.62 0.77
C PRO A 8 -0.19 -26.25 1.05
N VAL A 9 -0.79 -26.92 2.05
CA VAL A 9 -2.16 -26.64 2.50
C VAL A 9 -2.13 -25.41 3.40
N TYR A 10 -2.61 -24.28 2.89
CA TYR A 10 -2.72 -23.03 3.64
C TYR A 10 -4.00 -23.02 4.49
N LYS A 11 -3.87 -23.12 5.81
CA LYS A 11 -5.02 -23.17 6.73
C LYS A 11 -5.84 -21.87 6.77
N ARG A 12 -5.22 -20.72 6.49
CA ARG A 12 -5.87 -19.39 6.59
C ARG A 12 -6.33 -18.82 5.25
N SER A 13 -6.52 -19.66 4.23
CA SER A 13 -7.07 -19.21 2.93
C SER A 13 -8.52 -18.72 3.10
N GLY A 14 -8.83 -17.52 2.61
CA GLY A 14 -10.19 -16.94 2.66
C GLY A 14 -10.58 -16.23 3.96
N PHE A 15 -9.72 -16.27 4.99
CA PHE A 15 -9.98 -15.54 6.24
C PHE A 15 -9.53 -14.08 6.13
N ALA A 16 -10.26 -13.17 6.78
CA ALA A 16 -9.87 -11.77 6.91
C ALA A 16 -8.51 -11.63 7.61
N TRP A 17 -7.80 -10.55 7.32
CA TRP A 17 -6.55 -10.21 8.00
C TRP A 17 -6.89 -9.44 9.27
N SER A 18 -6.40 -9.91 10.43
CA SER A 18 -6.52 -9.14 11.66
C SER A 18 -5.41 -8.09 11.75
N THR A 19 -5.66 -6.97 12.43
CA THR A 19 -4.65 -5.93 12.69
C THR A 19 -3.32 -6.47 13.22
N PRO A 20 -3.27 -7.37 14.24
CA PRO A 20 -2.00 -7.93 14.69
C PRO A 20 -1.32 -8.83 13.64
N GLU A 21 -2.09 -9.48 12.76
CA GLU A 21 -1.54 -10.27 11.64
C GLU A 21 -0.87 -9.34 10.61
N CYS A 22 -1.48 -8.19 10.31
CA CYS A 22 -0.93 -7.17 9.43
C CYS A 22 0.36 -6.55 10.00
N LEU A 23 0.37 -6.19 11.28
CA LEU A 23 1.57 -5.63 11.93
C LEU A 23 2.72 -6.65 11.94
N ARG A 24 2.42 -7.93 12.19
CA ARG A 24 3.42 -8.99 12.09
C ARG A 24 3.94 -9.16 10.67
N LEU A 25 3.06 -9.14 9.68
CA LEU A 25 3.43 -9.19 8.27
C LEU A 25 4.39 -8.03 7.91
N GLN A 26 4.06 -6.82 8.34
CA GLN A 26 4.87 -5.64 8.10
C GLN A 26 6.27 -5.80 8.72
N ARG A 27 6.34 -6.22 9.99
CA ARG A 27 7.62 -6.45 10.68
C ARG A 27 8.47 -7.52 9.99
N GLU A 28 7.85 -8.64 9.63
CA GLU A 28 8.54 -9.75 8.98
C GLU A 28 9.11 -9.36 7.61
N TYR A 29 8.42 -8.48 6.88
CA TYR A 29 8.86 -8.04 5.56
C TYR A 29 9.83 -6.85 5.60
N GLN A 30 9.57 -5.79 6.38
CA GLN A 30 10.41 -4.59 6.45
C GLN A 30 11.65 -4.77 7.32
N LEU A 31 11.49 -5.34 8.52
CA LEU A 31 12.56 -5.35 9.53
C LEU A 31 13.39 -6.63 9.49
N LEU A 32 12.75 -7.75 9.14
CA LEU A 32 13.41 -9.05 9.06
C LEU A 32 13.76 -9.45 7.63
N GLU A 33 13.34 -8.66 6.62
CA GLU A 33 13.59 -8.88 5.19
C GLU A 33 13.28 -10.31 4.73
N LEU A 34 12.28 -10.94 5.35
CA LEU A 34 11.93 -12.33 5.03
C LEU A 34 11.30 -12.43 3.64
N SER A 35 11.59 -13.54 2.97
CA SER A 35 11.00 -13.80 1.66
C SER A 35 9.50 -14.08 1.74
N ILE A 36 8.76 -13.78 0.66
CA ILE A 36 7.31 -14.02 0.57
C ILE A 36 6.97 -15.49 0.87
N ASP A 37 7.83 -16.43 0.47
CA ASP A 37 7.62 -17.86 0.70
C ASP A 37 7.80 -18.25 2.18
N GLU A 38 8.71 -17.61 2.91
CA GLU A 38 8.89 -17.83 4.35
C GLU A 38 7.75 -17.22 5.16
N ILE A 39 7.36 -16.00 4.81
CA ILE A 39 6.21 -15.32 5.41
C ILE A 39 4.93 -16.14 5.17
N SER A 40 4.76 -16.67 3.95
CA SER A 40 3.64 -17.55 3.61
C SER A 40 3.53 -18.77 4.54
N LYS A 41 4.67 -19.41 4.86
CA LYS A 41 4.70 -20.55 5.80
C LYS A 41 4.34 -20.13 7.22
N ARG A 42 4.83 -18.97 7.68
CA ARG A 42 4.58 -18.45 9.03
C ARG A 42 3.12 -18.07 9.26
N HIS A 43 2.52 -17.38 8.29
CA HIS A 43 1.12 -16.94 8.35
C HIS A 43 0.14 -18.01 7.86
N GLN A 44 0.63 -19.13 7.33
CA GLN A 44 -0.19 -20.20 6.76
C GLN A 44 -1.17 -19.68 5.68
N ARG A 45 -0.73 -18.68 4.92
CA ARG A 45 -1.45 -18.05 3.82
C ARG A 45 -0.67 -18.23 2.53
N SER A 46 -1.36 -18.22 1.39
CA SER A 46 -0.69 -18.37 0.11
C SER A 46 0.29 -17.21 -0.15
N PRO A 47 1.41 -17.45 -0.84
CA PRO A 47 2.35 -16.41 -1.23
C PRO A 47 1.68 -15.26 -2.01
N THR A 48 0.68 -15.60 -2.83
CA THR A 48 -0.15 -14.61 -3.53
C THR A 48 -0.93 -13.73 -2.56
N ALA A 49 -1.52 -14.28 -1.50
CA ALA A 49 -2.25 -13.50 -0.51
C ALA A 49 -1.32 -12.59 0.30
N ILE A 50 -0.11 -13.07 0.62
CA ILE A 50 0.95 -12.27 1.24
C ILE A 50 1.30 -11.09 0.33
N ALA A 51 1.64 -11.36 -0.94
CA ALA A 51 2.03 -10.33 -1.90
C ALA A 51 0.93 -9.28 -2.11
N LEU A 52 -0.33 -9.69 -2.26
CA LEU A 52 -1.45 -8.78 -2.40
C LEU A 52 -1.66 -7.92 -1.16
N ARG A 53 -1.46 -8.48 0.04
CA ARG A 53 -1.57 -7.70 1.27
C ARG A 53 -0.44 -6.68 1.38
N LEU A 54 0.78 -7.06 1.05
CA LEU A 54 1.93 -6.13 1.01
C LEU A 54 1.69 -4.99 0.02
N VAL A 55 1.15 -5.24 -1.17
CA VAL A 55 0.79 -4.14 -2.10
C VAL A 55 -0.22 -3.16 -1.48
N LYS A 56 -1.19 -3.67 -0.72
CA LYS A 56 -2.21 -2.84 -0.06
C LYS A 56 -1.62 -1.95 1.04
N GLU A 57 -0.72 -2.50 1.86
CA GLU A 57 -0.14 -1.76 3.01
C GLU A 57 0.95 -0.76 2.58
N TYR A 58 1.71 -1.03 1.52
CA TYR A 58 2.90 -0.26 1.16
C TYR A 58 2.67 0.76 0.03
N TYR A 59 1.44 0.82 -0.50
CA TYR A 59 1.12 1.49 -1.75
C TYR A 59 1.95 0.97 -2.95
N ALA A 60 1.36 0.98 -4.14
CA ALA A 60 2.03 0.43 -5.34
C ALA A 60 3.33 1.17 -5.73
N ALA A 61 3.56 2.38 -5.20
CA ALA A 61 4.70 3.24 -5.53
C ALA A 61 5.99 2.84 -4.80
N ASP A 62 5.92 2.48 -3.52
CA ASP A 62 7.08 2.06 -2.71
C ASP A 62 7.26 0.54 -2.68
N CYS A 63 6.39 -0.17 -3.42
CA CYS A 63 6.43 -1.62 -3.54
C CYS A 63 7.77 -2.04 -4.16
N GLN A 64 8.58 -2.78 -3.39
CA GLN A 64 9.86 -3.30 -3.86
C GLN A 64 9.69 -4.08 -5.18
N PRO A 65 10.70 -4.03 -6.07
CA PRO A 65 10.65 -4.66 -7.39
C PRO A 65 10.33 -6.17 -7.33
N ASP A 66 10.66 -6.82 -6.21
CA ASP A 66 10.43 -8.25 -6.00
C ASP A 66 8.95 -8.62 -5.86
N ILE A 67 8.14 -7.78 -5.20
CA ILE A 67 6.69 -7.99 -5.10
C ILE A 67 6.04 -7.86 -6.47
N LYS A 68 6.42 -6.81 -7.22
CA LYS A 68 5.89 -6.55 -8.56
C LYS A 68 6.20 -7.70 -9.52
N LYS A 69 7.46 -8.15 -9.54
CA LYS A 69 7.90 -9.31 -10.32
C LYS A 69 7.14 -10.58 -9.93
N TYR A 70 6.87 -10.79 -8.64
CA TYR A 70 6.10 -11.94 -8.17
C TYR A 70 4.66 -11.91 -8.69
N LEU A 71 4.00 -10.75 -8.63
CA LEU A 71 2.61 -10.58 -9.10
C LEU A 71 2.49 -10.68 -10.62
N ASP A 72 3.44 -10.14 -11.38
CA ASP A 72 3.48 -10.26 -12.85
C ASP A 72 3.57 -11.73 -13.27
N ASN A 73 4.41 -12.51 -12.59
CA ASN A 73 4.52 -13.96 -12.81
C ASN A 73 3.22 -14.72 -12.49
N ILE A 74 2.41 -14.25 -11.53
CA ILE A 74 1.11 -14.83 -11.23
C ILE A 74 0.08 -14.45 -12.30
N SER A 75 0.10 -13.20 -12.75
CA SER A 75 -0.82 -12.69 -13.78
C SER A 75 -0.63 -13.42 -15.11
N GLN A 76 0.62 -13.62 -15.55
CA GLN A 76 0.94 -14.39 -16.76
C GLN A 76 0.53 -15.86 -16.66
N LYS A 77 0.51 -16.46 -15.47
CA LYS A 77 0.03 -17.83 -15.26
C LYS A 77 -1.49 -17.95 -15.32
N LYS A 78 -2.24 -16.88 -15.02
CA LYS A 78 -3.72 -16.86 -15.07
C LYS A 78 -4.28 -16.76 -16.49
N SER A 79 -3.58 -16.14 -17.45
CA SER A 79 -4.04 -16.09 -18.85
C SER A 79 -4.14 -17.45 -19.55
N LYS A 80 -3.69 -18.55 -18.91
CA LYS A 80 -3.85 -19.91 -19.45
C LYS A 80 -4.96 -20.75 -18.79
N LYS A 81 -5.63 -20.25 -17.74
CA LYS A 81 -6.73 -20.97 -17.07
C LYS A 81 -7.78 -20.00 -16.54
N ASP A 82 -8.83 -19.84 -17.33
CA ASP A 82 -10.24 -19.58 -17.00
C ASP A 82 -10.61 -18.60 -15.86
N ASN A 83 -11.36 -17.56 -16.27
CA ASN A 83 -12.50 -16.92 -15.61
C ASN A 83 -12.70 -17.22 -14.10
N ILE A 84 -12.04 -16.47 -13.22
CA ILE A 84 -12.47 -16.33 -11.82
C ILE A 84 -12.71 -14.85 -11.54
N SER A 85 -14.00 -14.48 -11.57
CA SER A 85 -14.50 -13.17 -11.19
C SER A 85 -14.28 -12.95 -9.69
N LEU A 86 -13.32 -12.08 -9.36
CA LEU A 86 -13.06 -11.60 -8.00
C LEU A 86 -14.15 -10.58 -7.63
N ARG A 87 -15.24 -11.05 -7.03
CA ARG A 87 -16.18 -10.18 -6.31
C ARG A 87 -15.50 -9.71 -5.03
N ILE A 88 -15.05 -8.45 -5.04
CA ILE A 88 -14.68 -7.72 -3.83
C ILE A 88 -15.99 -7.41 -3.12
N THR A 89 -16.29 -8.14 -2.04
CA THR A 89 -17.35 -7.77 -1.10
C THR A 89 -16.77 -6.78 -0.11
N GLU A 90 -17.14 -5.52 -0.28
CA GLU A 90 -16.98 -4.45 0.71
C GLU A 90 -17.88 -4.80 1.90
N SER A 91 -17.28 -5.36 2.95
CA SER A 91 -17.95 -5.65 4.22
C SER A 91 -17.82 -4.41 5.08
N SER A 92 -18.94 -3.78 5.41
CA SER A 92 -19.02 -2.71 6.40
C SER A 92 -18.40 -3.17 7.71
N ASP A 93 -17.48 -2.36 8.24
CA ASP A 93 -16.85 -2.54 9.54
C ASP A 93 -17.89 -2.18 10.64
N ASP A 94 -18.57 -3.20 11.17
CA ASP A 94 -19.36 -3.05 12.39
C ASP A 94 -18.43 -3.11 13.62
N ASP A 95 -18.28 -1.94 14.27
CA ASP A 95 -17.53 -1.72 15.50
C ASP A 95 -18.05 -2.55 16.67
N ASN A 96 -17.48 -3.73 16.89
CA ASN A 96 -17.68 -4.48 18.13
C ASN A 96 -16.66 -4.00 19.19
N CYS A 97 -17.01 -2.92 19.89
CA CYS A 97 -16.30 -2.45 21.08
C CYS A 97 -16.49 -3.47 22.22
N SER A 98 -15.46 -4.28 22.49
CA SER A 98 -15.45 -5.13 23.69
C SER A 98 -15.09 -4.30 24.92
N GLU A 99 -16.03 -4.28 25.86
CA GLU A 99 -15.99 -3.74 27.21
C GLU A 99 -14.77 -4.26 28.00
N TYR A 100 -13.85 -3.36 28.35
CA TYR A 100 -12.73 -3.66 29.23
C TYR A 100 -13.21 -3.61 30.68
N VAL A 101 -13.13 -4.75 31.36
CA VAL A 101 -13.21 -4.85 32.82
C VAL A 101 -11.87 -4.39 33.40
N ASP A 102 -11.94 -3.31 34.17
CA ASP A 102 -10.86 -2.65 34.88
C ASP A 102 -10.67 -3.33 36.25
N ASP A 103 -9.64 -4.17 36.37
CA ASP A 103 -9.22 -4.72 37.66
C ASP A 103 -8.13 -3.83 38.24
N GLU A 104 -8.54 -2.99 39.20
CA GLU A 104 -7.65 -2.17 40.00
C GLU A 104 -6.67 -3.03 40.82
N LYS A 105 -5.38 -2.71 40.72
CA LYS A 105 -4.49 -2.27 41.83
C LYS A 105 -3.04 -2.66 41.53
N SER A 106 -2.17 -1.65 41.49
CA SER A 106 -0.90 -1.68 42.22
C SER A 106 -0.27 -0.29 42.23
N ASP A 107 -0.10 0.19 43.45
CA ASP A 107 0.54 1.43 43.88
C ASP A 107 2.06 1.26 43.80
N SER A 108 2.75 2.20 43.13
CA SER A 108 4.19 2.41 43.30
C SER A 108 4.58 3.77 42.75
N SER A 109 4.70 4.73 43.65
CA SER A 109 5.35 6.02 43.46
C SER A 109 6.79 5.88 42.93
N SER A 110 7.15 6.66 41.91
CA SER A 110 8.48 7.23 41.80
C SER A 110 8.43 8.44 40.88
N ASP A 111 8.55 9.61 41.49
CA ASP A 111 8.95 10.83 40.81
C ASP A 111 10.30 10.62 40.12
N ASN A 112 10.42 11.04 38.86
CA ASN A 112 11.63 11.72 38.37
C ASN A 112 11.42 12.38 37.00
N GLU A 113 11.30 13.71 37.07
CA GLU A 113 11.96 14.74 36.26
C GLU A 113 12.32 14.51 34.78
N SER A 114 11.60 15.25 33.93
CA SER A 114 12.12 16.17 32.90
C SER A 114 13.32 15.69 32.06
N SER A 115 13.04 15.28 30.82
CA SER A 115 13.98 15.49 29.72
C SER A 115 13.27 16.11 28.51
N MET A 116 13.53 17.41 28.37
CA MET A 116 13.49 18.23 27.17
C MET A 116 13.60 17.41 25.88
N TRP A 117 12.50 17.33 25.13
CA TRP A 117 12.53 16.88 23.75
C TRP A 117 13.14 18.02 22.94
N ASP A 118 14.43 17.93 22.67
CA ASP A 118 15.07 18.73 21.62
C ASP A 118 14.45 18.28 20.29
N ASP A 119 13.48 19.07 19.86
CA ASP A 119 12.79 19.01 18.58
C ASP A 119 13.78 19.47 17.50
N ASP A 120 14.71 18.57 17.12
CA ASP A 120 15.58 18.74 15.95
C ASP A 120 14.75 18.51 14.69
N ASN A 121 13.90 19.51 14.39
CA ASN A 121 13.33 19.73 13.08
C ASN A 121 14.48 20.12 12.14
N SER A 122 15.22 19.11 11.68
CA SER A 122 16.15 19.19 10.58
C SER A 122 15.36 19.57 9.32
N THR A 123 15.09 20.88 9.21
CA THR A 123 14.71 21.55 7.98
C THR A 123 15.78 21.22 6.96
N GLN A 124 15.48 20.25 6.09
CA GLN A 124 16.25 20.03 4.88
C GLN A 124 16.37 21.38 4.19
N SER A 125 17.56 21.99 4.30
CA SER A 125 17.92 23.23 3.63
C SER A 125 17.99 22.95 2.13
N THR A 126 16.83 22.82 1.50
CA THR A 126 16.70 22.96 0.05
C THR A 126 17.12 24.39 -0.23
N SER A 127 18.22 24.54 -0.97
CA SER A 127 18.79 25.85 -1.23
C SER A 127 17.74 26.73 -1.93
N ALA A 128 17.72 28.03 -1.61
CA ALA A 128 16.76 28.97 -2.20
C ALA A 128 16.78 28.94 -3.75
N SER A 129 17.90 28.53 -4.35
CA SER A 129 18.05 28.31 -5.80
C SER A 129 17.24 27.12 -6.32
N GLU A 130 17.14 26.04 -5.54
CA GLU A 130 16.35 24.85 -5.91
C GLU A 130 14.85 25.17 -5.84
N ILE A 131 14.41 25.90 -4.83
CA ILE A 131 13.03 26.37 -4.70
C ILE A 131 12.67 27.31 -5.87
N ALA A 132 13.56 28.22 -6.25
CA ALA A 132 13.35 29.10 -7.39
C ALA A 132 13.27 28.34 -8.72
N ASN A 133 14.11 27.33 -8.91
CA ASN A 133 14.10 26.46 -10.09
C ASN A 133 12.80 25.66 -10.19
N LEU A 134 12.39 25.01 -9.10
CA LEU A 134 11.13 24.26 -9.03
C LEU A 134 9.92 25.17 -9.30
N LYS A 135 9.91 26.39 -8.74
CA LYS A 135 8.85 27.37 -8.99
C LYS A 135 8.78 27.80 -10.45
N GLY A 136 9.91 27.96 -11.12
CA GLY A 136 9.98 28.22 -12.57
C GLY A 136 9.38 27.08 -13.38
N GLN A 137 9.78 25.84 -13.08
CA GLN A 137 9.28 24.64 -13.78
C GLN A 137 7.75 24.48 -13.63
N VAL A 138 7.21 24.75 -12.44
CA VAL A 138 5.75 24.72 -12.20
C VAL A 138 5.04 25.79 -13.03
N SER A 139 5.61 27.00 -13.14
CA SER A 139 5.06 28.06 -13.98
C SER A 139 5.01 27.66 -15.46
N ASP A 140 6.08 27.04 -15.96
CA ASP A 140 6.16 26.58 -17.34
C ASP A 140 5.16 25.45 -17.63
N LEU A 141 4.97 24.53 -16.68
CA LEU A 141 3.98 23.46 -16.78
C LEU A 141 2.56 24.01 -16.81
N ASN A 142 2.25 24.99 -15.95
CA ASN A 142 0.94 25.64 -15.95
C ASN A 142 0.64 26.33 -17.29
N GLY A 143 1.62 27.03 -17.88
CA GLY A 143 1.46 27.63 -19.22
C GLY A 143 1.22 26.58 -20.32
N LYS A 144 1.88 25.41 -20.25
CA LYS A 144 1.63 24.29 -21.18
C LYS A 144 0.22 23.72 -21.02
N ILE A 145 -0.27 23.60 -19.79
CA ILE A 145 -1.64 23.14 -19.50
C ILE A 145 -2.66 24.11 -20.10
N ASP A 146 -2.49 25.42 -19.89
CA ASP A 146 -3.38 26.44 -20.46
C ASP A 146 -3.40 26.39 -21.99
N SER A 147 -2.23 26.18 -22.61
CA SER A 147 -2.12 26.02 -24.06
C SER A 147 -2.86 24.78 -24.56
N ILE A 148 -2.75 23.65 -23.86
CA ILE A 148 -3.48 22.41 -24.20
C ILE A 148 -4.99 22.60 -24.02
N LEU A 149 -5.42 23.26 -22.94
CA LEU A 149 -6.83 23.55 -22.70
C LEU A 149 -7.41 24.45 -23.80
N GLU A 150 -6.65 25.44 -24.28
CA GLU A 150 -7.08 26.29 -25.38
C GLU A 150 -7.12 25.53 -26.72
N MET A 151 -6.19 24.61 -26.97
CA MET A 151 -6.25 23.72 -28.13
C MET A 151 -7.48 22.81 -28.09
N LEU A 152 -7.80 22.21 -26.94
CA LEU A 152 -8.97 21.35 -26.76
C LEU A 152 -10.28 22.14 -26.89
N ARG A 153 -10.33 23.35 -26.35
CA ARG A 153 -11.49 24.26 -26.47
C ARG A 153 -11.76 24.62 -27.93
N ARG A 154 -10.71 24.93 -28.70
CA ARG A 154 -10.80 25.20 -30.14
C ARG A 154 -11.19 23.96 -30.95
N SER A 155 -10.68 22.79 -30.56
CA SER A 155 -10.98 21.52 -31.21
C SER A 155 -12.42 21.05 -31.01
N ASN A 156 -13.03 21.37 -29.86
CA ASN A 156 -14.40 20.94 -29.54
C ASN A 156 -15.49 21.96 -29.91
N GLY A 157 -15.13 23.17 -30.38
CA GLY A 157 -16.07 24.22 -30.76
C GLY A 157 -16.52 24.22 -32.23
N GLY A 158 -16.10 23.23 -33.03
CA GLY A 158 -16.31 23.21 -34.48
C GLY A 158 -17.36 22.21 -34.97
N SER A 159 -18.59 22.21 -34.44
CA SER A 159 -19.71 21.53 -35.11
C SER A 159 -21.08 22.06 -34.66
N VAL A 160 -21.42 23.29 -35.03
CA VAL A 160 -22.82 23.74 -35.14
C VAL A 160 -22.97 24.73 -36.30
N ILE A 161 -22.77 24.27 -37.53
CA ILE A 161 -23.36 24.92 -38.71
C ILE A 161 -23.92 23.81 -39.59
N GLY A 162 -25.24 23.63 -39.51
CA GLY A 162 -25.96 22.72 -40.39
C GLY A 162 -27.35 22.44 -39.86
N MET A 163 -28.35 22.78 -40.69
CA MET A 163 -29.78 22.50 -40.56
C MET A 163 -30.57 23.57 -39.80
N TYR A 164 -31.00 24.63 -40.51
CA TYR A 164 -32.39 24.80 -40.95
C TYR A 164 -32.41 25.48 -42.32
#